data_AF-A0A7V2CMW7-F1
#
_entry.id   AF-A0A7V2CMW7-F1
#
_cell.length_a   1.000
_cell.length_b   1.000
_cell.length_c   1.000
_cell.angle_alpha   90.00
_cell.angle_beta   90.00
_cell.angle_gamma   90.00
#
_symmetry.space_group_name_H-M   'P 1'
#
loop_
_entity.id
_entity.type
_entity.pdbx_description
1 polymer ?
#
loop_
_entity_poly.entity_id
_entity_poly.type
_entity_poly.pdbx_seq_one_letter_code
_entity_poly.pdbx_strand_id
1 'polypeptide(L)'
;MPATASDYYAGALRSLEDARTLYDHNRWVGCVYLAGRSVQALFRALLRLKSRHLVAGHDLRELHKQLQIGGVFMPAEESLEHRLNEVVVVWHNNLRFVGNEEFKRSLRKMKRHRRIGSRRVLGDPVKANAESILQACESLFARGAQVWRHWTRE
;
A
#
# COMPACT_ATOMS: atom_id res chain seq x y z
N MET A 1 -7.33 -21.93 12.05
CA MET A 1 -7.94 -21.83 10.71
C MET A 1 -7.22 -20.76 9.89
N PRO A 2 -6.98 -20.94 8.58
CA PRO A 2 -6.39 -19.89 7.76
C PRO A 2 -7.38 -18.71 7.60
N ALA A 3 -6.87 -17.47 7.65
CA ALA A 3 -7.69 -16.27 7.48
C ALA A 3 -8.51 -16.30 6.17
N THR A 4 -9.77 -15.86 6.24
CA THR A 4 -10.70 -15.75 5.10
C THR A 4 -10.41 -14.49 4.27
N ALA A 5 -11.00 -14.39 3.07
CA ALA A 5 -10.91 -13.16 2.28
C ALA A 5 -11.45 -11.94 3.06
N SER A 6 -12.55 -12.11 3.79
CA SER A 6 -13.16 -11.07 4.63
C SER A 6 -12.25 -10.66 5.78
N ASP A 7 -11.53 -11.60 6.40
CA ASP A 7 -10.55 -11.28 7.46
C ASP A 7 -9.42 -10.39 6.92
N TYR A 8 -8.91 -10.70 5.72
CA TYR A 8 -7.91 -9.87 5.06
C TYR A 8 -8.45 -8.48 4.73
N TYR A 9 -9.67 -8.38 4.22
CA TYR A 9 -10.29 -7.09 3.90
C TYR A 9 -10.53 -6.23 5.15
N ALA A 10 -11.06 -6.83 6.22
CA ALA A 10 -11.25 -6.14 7.50
C ALA A 10 -9.91 -5.71 8.12
N GLY A 11 -8.88 -6.55 8.05
CA GLY A 11 -7.52 -6.19 8.47
C GLY A 11 -6.92 -5.07 7.63
N ALA A 12 -7.21 -5.04 6.32
CA ALA A 12 -6.79 -3.99 5.42
C ALA A 12 -7.40 -2.63 5.81
N LEU A 13 -8.71 -2.59 6.08
CA LEU A 13 -9.41 -1.38 6.55
C LEU A 13 -8.79 -0.83 7.83
N ARG A 14 -8.65 -1.67 8.86
CA ARG A 14 -8.05 -1.28 10.16
C ARG A 14 -6.63 -0.76 9.98
N SER A 15 -5.81 -1.44 9.16
CA SER A 15 -4.44 -1.00 8.90
C SER A 15 -4.38 0.38 8.25
N LEU A 16 -5.33 0.72 7.36
CA LEU A 16 -5.37 2.04 6.73
C LEU A 16 -5.81 3.12 7.73
N GLU A 17 -6.78 2.82 8.59
CA GLU A 17 -7.22 3.70 9.68
C GLU A 17 -6.11 3.97 10.71
N ASP A 18 -5.40 2.92 11.13
CA ASP A 18 -4.23 3.03 11.99
C ASP A 18 -3.13 3.85 11.32
N ALA A 19 -2.94 3.71 10.00
CA ALA A 19 -1.95 4.51 9.27
C ALA A 19 -2.27 6.02 9.33
N ARG A 20 -3.53 6.40 9.17
CA ARG A 20 -3.99 7.80 9.34
C ARG A 20 -3.71 8.31 10.75
N THR A 21 -4.12 7.53 11.75
CA THR A 21 -3.87 7.86 13.16
C THR A 21 -2.39 8.09 13.42
N LEU A 22 -1.51 7.21 12.91
CA LEU A 22 -0.07 7.35 13.05
C LEU A 22 0.47 8.59 12.33
N TYR A 23 -0.08 8.95 11.17
CA TYR A 23 0.30 10.18 10.47
C TYR A 23 0.01 11.42 11.33
N ASP A 24 -1.20 11.50 11.89
CA ASP A 24 -1.66 12.62 12.72
C ASP A 24 -0.86 12.77 14.01
N HIS A 25 -0.38 11.64 14.56
CA HIS A 25 0.48 11.62 15.76
C HIS A 25 1.98 11.74 15.45
N ASN A 26 2.36 12.19 14.26
CA ASN A 26 3.76 12.33 13.80
C ASN A 26 4.58 11.03 13.84
N ARG A 27 3.93 9.87 13.78
CA ARG A 27 4.53 8.53 13.71
C ARG A 27 4.64 8.07 12.25
N TRP A 28 5.30 8.88 11.44
CA TRP A 28 5.30 8.79 9.97
C TRP A 28 5.85 7.47 9.39
N VAL A 29 6.91 6.88 9.97
CA VAL A 29 7.43 5.59 9.48
C VAL A 29 6.42 4.47 9.72
N GLY A 30 5.76 4.48 10.88
CA GLY A 30 4.66 3.56 11.19
C GLY A 30 3.48 3.75 10.24
N CYS A 31 3.11 5.01 9.95
CA CYS A 31 2.12 5.34 8.93
C CYS A 31 2.47 4.71 7.57
N VAL A 32 3.69 4.94 7.05
CA VAL A 32 4.13 4.35 5.77
C VAL A 32 4.00 2.83 5.80
N TYR A 33 4.48 2.20 6.87
CA TYR A 33 4.43 0.75 7.02
C TYR A 33 2.99 0.21 6.97
N LEU A 34 2.09 0.76 7.79
CA LEU A 34 0.69 0.30 7.86
C LEU A 34 -0.10 0.65 6.60
N ALA A 35 0.17 1.79 5.96
CA ALA A 35 -0.45 2.17 4.70
C ALA A 35 -0.10 1.17 3.57
N GLY A 36 1.16 0.74 3.43
CA GLY A 36 1.45 -0.29 2.43
C GLY A 36 0.95 -1.68 2.84
N ARG A 37 0.90 -1.98 4.15
CA ARG A 37 0.32 -3.24 4.65
C ARG A 37 -1.19 -3.34 4.38
N SER A 38 -1.91 -2.21 4.42
CA SER A 38 -3.34 -2.18 4.08
C SER A 38 -3.57 -2.55 2.61
N VAL A 39 -2.82 -1.97 1.67
CA VAL A 39 -2.90 -2.32 0.24
C VAL A 39 -2.55 -3.80 0.02
N GLN A 40 -1.49 -4.28 0.68
CA GLN A 40 -1.11 -5.68 0.58
C GLN A 40 -2.22 -6.63 1.09
N ALA A 41 -2.82 -6.32 2.24
CA ALA A 41 -3.91 -7.10 2.80
C ALA A 41 -5.15 -7.07 1.88
N LEU A 42 -5.47 -5.91 1.30
CA LEU A 42 -6.55 -5.77 0.31
C LEU A 42 -6.30 -6.63 -0.93
N PHE A 43 -5.09 -6.58 -1.50
CA PHE A 43 -4.77 -7.39 -2.68
C PHE A 43 -4.87 -8.89 -2.39
N ARG A 44 -4.45 -9.33 -1.20
CA ARG A 44 -4.63 -10.71 -0.76
C ARG A 44 -6.09 -11.08 -0.55
N ALA A 45 -6.91 -10.17 -0.04
CA ALA A 45 -8.35 -10.36 0.08
C ALA A 45 -8.98 -10.62 -1.30
N LEU A 46 -8.65 -9.77 -2.28
CA LEU A 46 -9.14 -9.85 -3.66
C LEU A 46 -8.68 -11.14 -4.37
N LEU A 47 -7.40 -11.50 -4.24
CA LEU A 47 -6.88 -12.76 -4.79
C LEU A 47 -7.60 -13.96 -4.18
N ARG A 48 -7.76 -13.97 -2.86
CA ARG A 48 -8.41 -15.08 -2.15
C ARG A 48 -9.89 -15.21 -2.51
N LEU A 49 -10.57 -14.10 -2.73
CA LEU A 49 -11.95 -14.06 -3.22
C LEU A 49 -12.05 -14.71 -4.61
N LYS A 50 -11.09 -14.43 -5.50
CA LYS A 50 -11.08 -14.93 -6.87
C LYS A 50 -10.66 -16.39 -7.03
N SER A 51 -9.56 -16.81 -6.39
CA SER A 51 -8.90 -18.10 -6.73
C SER A 51 -8.88 -19.15 -5.62
N ARG A 52 -9.40 -18.85 -4.40
CA ARG A 52 -9.33 -19.69 -3.17
C ARG A 52 -7.92 -20.15 -2.73
N HIS A 53 -6.93 -20.12 -3.62
CA HIS A 53 -5.52 -20.42 -3.38
C HIS A 53 -4.78 -19.15 -2.95
N LEU A 54 -4.17 -19.22 -1.77
CA LEU A 54 -3.31 -18.17 -1.27
C LEU A 54 -2.00 -18.23 -2.04
N VAL A 55 -1.73 -17.21 -2.85
CA VAL A 55 -0.38 -17.04 -3.39
C VAL A 55 0.54 -16.59 -2.26
N ALA A 56 1.59 -17.37 -2.02
CA ALA A 56 2.62 -17.06 -1.05
C ALA A 56 3.44 -15.87 -1.57
N GLY A 57 3.35 -14.73 -0.90
CA GLY A 57 4.09 -13.54 -1.30
C GLY A 57 3.69 -12.30 -0.50
N HIS A 58 4.65 -11.40 -0.34
CA HIS A 58 4.45 -10.08 0.27
C HIS A 58 4.78 -8.93 -0.69
N ASP A 59 5.18 -9.24 -1.92
CA ASP A 59 5.53 -8.23 -2.91
C ASP A 59 4.28 -7.63 -3.55
N LEU A 60 4.14 -6.31 -3.45
CA LEU A 60 2.96 -5.60 -3.96
C LEU A 60 2.86 -5.63 -5.49
N ARG A 61 3.98 -5.65 -6.22
CA ARG A 61 3.98 -5.71 -7.69
C ARG A 61 3.49 -7.07 -8.16
N GLU A 62 3.97 -8.12 -7.51
CA GLU A 62 3.57 -9.50 -7.83
C GLU A 62 2.09 -9.73 -7.52
N LEU A 63 1.61 -9.26 -6.36
CA LEU A 63 0.18 -9.33 -6.03
C LEU A 63 -0.69 -8.58 -7.05
N HIS A 64 -0.27 -7.39 -7.48
CA HIS A 64 -0.97 -6.62 -8.51
C HIS A 64 -1.00 -7.34 -9.85
N LYS A 65 0.14 -7.87 -10.30
CA LYS A 65 0.26 -8.64 -11.54
C LYS A 65 -0.69 -9.85 -11.55
N GLN A 66 -0.79 -10.56 -10.43
CA GLN A 66 -1.71 -11.69 -10.31
C GLN A 66 -3.18 -11.26 -10.37
N LEU A 67 -3.52 -10.10 -9.79
CA LEU A 67 -4.85 -9.53 -9.90
C LEU A 67 -5.19 -9.13 -11.34
N GLN A 68 -4.21 -8.64 -12.12
CA GLN A 68 -4.39 -8.37 -13.56
C GLN A 68 -4.59 -9.67 -14.35
N ILE A 69 -3.76 -10.69 -14.12
CA ILE A 69 -3.90 -12.02 -14.75
C ILE A 69 -5.26 -12.65 -14.42
N GLY A 70 -5.73 -12.49 -13.19
CA GLY A 70 -7.03 -12.98 -12.72
C GLY A 70 -8.24 -12.18 -13.22
N GLY A 71 -8.03 -11.12 -14.01
CA GLY A 71 -9.09 -10.23 -14.52
C GLY A 71 -9.75 -9.38 -13.44
N VAL A 72 -9.12 -9.22 -12.27
CA VAL A 72 -9.64 -8.42 -11.15
C VAL A 72 -9.35 -6.93 -11.37
N PHE A 73 -8.15 -6.62 -11.89
CA PHE A 73 -7.77 -5.30 -12.36
C PHE A 73 -7.50 -5.32 -13.86
N MET A 74 -7.72 -4.20 -14.53
CA MET A 74 -7.42 -4.09 -15.95
C MET A 74 -5.93 -3.80 -16.19
N PRO A 75 -5.27 -4.44 -17.18
CA PRO A 75 -3.86 -4.20 -17.49
C PRO A 75 -3.51 -2.73 -17.80
N ALA A 76 -4.44 -1.98 -18.39
CA ALA A 76 -4.23 -0.60 -18.85
C ALA A 76 -4.70 0.47 -17.84
N GLU A 77 -4.86 0.13 -16.56
CA GLU A 77 -5.25 1.11 -15.54
C GLU A 77 -4.02 1.95 -15.10
N GLU A 78 -3.52 2.82 -15.99
CA GLU A 78 -2.27 3.58 -15.83
C GLU A 78 -2.20 4.35 -14.50
N SER A 79 -3.33 4.91 -14.06
CA SER A 79 -3.42 5.64 -12.79
C SER A 79 -3.16 4.74 -11.59
N LEU A 80 -3.60 3.48 -11.64
CA LEU A 80 -3.38 2.48 -10.59
C LEU A 80 -1.92 2.03 -10.54
N GLU A 81 -1.34 1.76 -11.71
CA GLU A 81 0.06 1.36 -11.82
C GLU A 81 0.99 2.48 -11.35
N HIS A 82 0.71 3.73 -11.73
CA HIS A 82 1.47 4.89 -11.26
C HIS A 82 1.43 4.99 -9.73
N ARG A 83 0.25 4.87 -9.12
CA ARG A 83 0.07 4.90 -7.65
C ARG A 83 0.80 3.75 -6.96
N LEU A 84 0.71 2.54 -7.53
CA LEU A 84 1.43 1.39 -7.01
C LEU A 84 2.94 1.62 -7.05
N ASN A 85 3.45 2.16 -8.17
CA ASN A 85 4.86 2.53 -8.33
C ASN A 85 5.31 3.56 -7.27
N GLU A 86 4.48 4.55 -6.94
CA GLU A 86 4.78 5.50 -5.86
C GLU A 86 5.00 4.79 -4.52
N VAL A 87 4.15 3.79 -4.20
CA VAL A 87 4.19 3.01 -2.96
C VAL A 87 5.41 2.09 -2.91
N VAL A 88 5.59 1.22 -3.91
CA VAL A 88 6.63 0.17 -3.89
C VAL A 88 8.06 0.70 -3.95
N VAL A 89 8.26 1.94 -4.38
CA VAL A 89 9.59 2.57 -4.30
C VAL A 89 10.00 2.78 -2.84
N VAL A 90 9.08 3.08 -1.94
CA VAL A 90 9.38 3.44 -0.54
C VAL A 90 9.05 2.33 0.42
N TRP A 91 7.94 1.65 0.18
CA TRP A 91 7.40 0.68 1.10
C TRP A 91 8.10 -0.67 0.96
N HIS A 92 8.53 -1.21 2.10
CA HIS A 92 9.03 -2.57 2.21
C HIS A 92 8.73 -3.12 3.60
N ASN A 93 8.60 -4.43 3.73
CA ASN A 93 8.26 -5.08 5.01
C ASN A 93 9.25 -4.75 6.14
N ASN A 94 10.52 -4.45 5.84
CA ASN A 94 11.52 -4.14 6.86
C ASN A 94 11.27 -2.80 7.57
N LEU A 95 10.37 -1.94 7.08
CA LEU A 95 10.03 -0.68 7.75
C LEU A 95 9.50 -0.88 9.18
N ARG A 96 8.97 -2.07 9.51
CA ARG A 96 8.54 -2.43 10.87
C ARG A 96 9.66 -2.43 11.92
N PHE A 97 10.93 -2.42 11.49
CA PHE A 97 12.11 -2.44 12.35
C PHE A 97 12.91 -1.13 12.29
N VAL A 98 12.37 -0.10 11.64
CA VAL A 98 13.11 1.09 11.23
C VAL A 98 12.52 2.32 11.91
N GLY A 99 13.39 3.20 12.44
CA GLY A 99 13.03 4.50 12.96
C GLY A 99 13.11 5.62 11.92
N ASN A 100 12.87 6.86 12.35
CA ASN A 100 12.87 8.02 11.46
C ASN A 100 14.23 8.25 10.78
N GLU A 101 15.34 8.05 11.49
CA GLU A 101 16.68 8.31 10.97
C GLU A 101 17.14 7.29 9.92
N GLU A 102 16.89 6.00 10.15
CA GLU A 102 17.17 4.96 9.16
C GLU A 102 16.28 5.14 7.93
N PHE A 103 15.01 5.47 8.12
CA PHE A 103 14.11 5.76 7.01
C PHE A 103 14.56 6.97 6.20
N LYS A 104 14.96 8.07 6.86
CA LYS A 104 15.51 9.27 6.23
C LYS A 104 16.77 8.96 5.42
N ARG A 105 17.65 8.06 5.91
CA ARG A 105 18.81 7.57 5.15
C ARG A 105 18.38 6.80 3.90
N SER A 106 17.37 5.96 3.99
CA SER A 106 16.80 5.26 2.83
C SER A 106 16.20 6.24 1.80
N LEU A 107 15.44 7.25 2.25
CA LEU A 107 14.92 8.33 1.39
C LEU A 107 16.04 9.12 0.70
N ARG A 108 17.22 9.26 1.33
CA ARG A 108 18.40 9.87 0.70
C ARG A 108 18.93 9.04 -0.45
N LYS A 109 19.11 7.73 -0.24
CA LYS A 109 19.57 6.79 -1.28
C LYS A 109 18.65 6.79 -2.50
N MET A 110 17.34 6.87 -2.28
CA MET A 110 16.33 6.93 -3.34
C MET A 110 16.12 8.33 -3.94
N LYS A 111 16.87 9.34 -3.48
CA LYS A 111 16.69 10.78 -3.82
C LYS A 111 15.29 11.35 -3.46
N ARG A 112 14.47 10.60 -2.73
CA ARG A 112 13.12 10.99 -2.28
C ARG A 112 13.08 12.03 -1.16
N HIS A 113 14.22 12.35 -0.56
CA HIS A 113 14.37 13.51 0.32
C HIS A 113 14.33 14.86 -0.44
N ARG A 114 14.51 14.88 -1.77
CA ARG A 114 14.52 16.10 -2.59
C ARG A 114 13.27 16.23 -3.45
N ARG A 115 12.81 15.10 -4.01
CA ARG A 115 11.67 15.05 -4.92
C ARG A 115 10.81 13.80 -4.73
N ILE A 116 9.51 13.97 -4.88
CA ILE A 116 8.52 12.89 -4.96
C ILE A 116 7.78 13.05 -6.28
N GLY A 117 8.00 12.13 -7.22
CA GLY A 117 7.61 12.33 -8.62
C GLY A 117 8.24 13.61 -9.18
N SER A 118 7.42 14.51 -9.71
CA SER A 118 7.84 15.83 -10.20
C SER A 118 7.93 16.91 -9.11
N ARG A 119 7.38 16.67 -7.91
CA ARG A 119 7.26 17.69 -6.86
C ARG A 119 8.54 17.78 -6.02
N ARG A 120 8.94 19.00 -5.68
CA ARG A 120 10.03 19.25 -4.71
C ARG A 120 9.53 18.98 -3.29
N VAL A 121 10.36 18.33 -2.49
CA VAL A 121 10.09 18.13 -1.06
C VAL A 121 10.43 19.41 -0.30
N LEU A 122 9.46 19.91 0.46
CA LEU A 122 9.60 21.05 1.36
C LEU A 122 9.44 20.58 2.80
N GLY A 123 10.27 21.09 3.73
CA GLY A 123 10.24 20.71 5.14
C GLY A 123 10.81 19.30 5.42
N ASP A 124 10.18 18.57 6.34
CA ASP A 124 10.66 17.24 6.74
C ASP A 124 10.41 16.20 5.63
N PRO A 125 11.47 15.58 5.06
CA PRO A 125 11.31 14.58 4.02
C PRO A 125 10.58 13.32 4.47
N VAL A 126 10.63 12.96 5.76
CA VAL A 126 9.92 11.79 6.30
C VAL A 126 8.42 12.05 6.28
N LYS A 127 7.98 13.22 6.77
CA LYS A 127 6.57 13.64 6.74
C LYS A 127 6.03 13.68 5.31
N ALA A 128 6.75 14.36 4.41
CA ALA A 128 6.31 14.54 3.03
C ALA A 128 6.18 13.20 2.28
N ASN A 129 7.10 12.25 2.52
CA ASN A 129 6.97 10.91 1.94
C ASN A 129 5.85 10.10 2.60
N ALA A 130 5.65 10.21 3.91
CA ALA A 130 4.54 9.52 4.58
C ALA A 130 3.18 9.99 4.06
N GLU A 131 3.00 11.29 3.87
CA GLU A 131 1.79 11.85 3.29
C GLU A 131 1.53 11.34 1.87
N SER A 132 2.56 11.42 1.01
CA SER A 132 2.46 10.94 -0.38
C SER A 132 2.13 9.45 -0.45
N ILE A 133 2.74 8.63 0.41
CA ILE A 133 2.48 7.18 0.43
C ILE A 133 1.09 6.88 0.99
N LEU A 134 0.66 7.57 2.04
CA LEU A 134 -0.69 7.43 2.58
C LEU A 134 -1.73 7.74 1.52
N GLN A 135 -1.62 8.89 0.83
CA GLN A 135 -2.54 9.28 -0.26
C GLN A 135 -2.55 8.26 -1.41
N ALA A 136 -1.38 7.73 -1.80
CA ALA A 136 -1.29 6.72 -2.84
C ALA A 136 -1.97 5.41 -2.41
N CYS A 137 -1.74 4.96 -1.18
CA CYS A 137 -2.40 3.80 -0.60
C CYS A 137 -3.90 3.98 -0.46
N GLU A 138 -4.38 5.17 -0.07
CA GLU A 138 -5.82 5.47 -0.01
C GLU A 138 -6.48 5.38 -1.39
N SER A 139 -5.83 5.90 -2.44
CA SER A 139 -6.31 5.77 -3.82
C SER A 139 -6.39 4.31 -4.26
N LEU A 140 -5.32 3.53 -4.02
CA LEU A 140 -5.27 2.09 -4.31
C LEU A 140 -6.37 1.35 -3.54
N PHE A 141 -6.57 1.72 -2.27
CA PHE A 141 -7.58 1.11 -1.42
C PHE A 141 -8.99 1.41 -1.92
N ALA A 142 -9.28 2.67 -2.25
CA ALA A 142 -10.58 3.08 -2.78
C ALA A 142 -10.94 2.27 -4.03
N ARG A 143 -9.98 2.11 -4.95
CA ARG A 143 -10.16 1.28 -6.14
C ARG A 143 -10.40 -0.19 -5.81
N GLY A 144 -9.55 -0.79 -4.97
CA GLY A 144 -9.73 -2.20 -4.60
C GLY A 144 -11.00 -2.46 -3.77
N ALA A 145 -11.49 -1.48 -3.00
CA ALA A 145 -12.76 -1.56 -2.29
C ALA A 145 -13.97 -1.52 -3.23
N GLN A 146 -13.90 -0.79 -4.35
CA GLN A 146 -14.93 -0.86 -5.39
C GLN A 146 -14.99 -2.27 -6.00
N VAL A 147 -13.84 -2.86 -6.30
CA VAL A 147 -13.76 -4.23 -6.80
C VAL A 147 -14.30 -5.22 -5.77
N TRP A 148 -13.88 -5.12 -4.52
CA TRP A 148 -14.40 -5.96 -3.44
C TRP A 148 -15.93 -5.96 -3.37
N ARG A 149 -16.55 -4.78 -3.45
CA ARG A 149 -18.02 -4.65 -3.43
C ARG A 149 -18.69 -5.28 -4.66
N HIS A 150 -18.07 -5.19 -5.83
CA HIS A 150 -18.58 -5.84 -7.04
C HIS A 150 -18.63 -7.36 -6.87
N TRP A 151 -17.54 -7.95 -6.40
CA TRP A 151 -17.39 -9.41 -6.25
C TRP A 151 -18.09 -10.04 -5.05
N THR A 152 -18.60 -9.23 -4.11
CA THR A 152 -19.31 -9.72 -2.91
C THR A 152 -20.82 -9.46 -2.95
N ARG A 153 -21.30 -8.76 -3.98
CA ARG A 153 -22.73 -8.56 -4.25
C ARG A 153 -23.30 -9.62 -5.20
N GLU A 154 -22.43 -10.31 -5.93
CA GLU A 154 -22.71 -11.51 -6.71
C GLU A 154 -22.65 -12.75 -5.82
#